data_AF-A0A6A6YN03-F1
#
_entry.id   AF-A0A6A6YN03-F1
#
_cell.length_a   1.000
_cell.length_b   1.000
_cell.length_c   1.000
_cell.angle_alpha   90.00
_cell.angle_beta   90.00
_cell.angle_gamma   90.00
#
_symmetry.space_group_name_H-M   'P 1'
#
loop_
_entity.id
_entity.type
_entity.pdbx_description
1 polymer ?
#
loop_
_entity_poly.entity_id
_entity_poly.type
_entity_poly.pdbx_seq_one_letter_code
_entity_poly.pdbx_strand_id
1 'polypeptide(L)'
;MDASERKIMSTWLYQFWLFSFTTAKFWGKGPRNWTAHHLGFTDQPFTSSESALTPRYPLEDRMDVGEGSSSSNGLPLGHLTRPTTLCNWAIHVFQEGYEGAWSETDPIHDKYAVDTGSGLKDWPPAWTAPPFEARLRNNIESNDFSSLPAETLPMAISQVAKAAEKSPNELLKEALGFAIMGRNIELIENLCEEIRAIDFNIFADLYPFHLATSYLDGSKTCCHVLETLKFSILETKKLTVDNFGHTILDNLMIQILKNHSSVTPELVDDALRGEIRFAGEETDICGRWDADTEHYRLLLKTNHRSVPFEWKHKFCHTSAQAIVHCIAGISSLSGLSRRSNDDTMSGLFLKHCSHCGKKLQLRPLHTLVLTAFFLGKHGCEDENFFGMIACLFTLVGIGADVLDTADISLSLILSSEYGNECSHKDITPLCLASLLTKEFLGLEGLEWTEEKREGWWVFCDILRRLDAASNEFMNGEYEQETEDGPVIYHNKRVRSTEEHAGQATMPYMPCDIESHGDAKRGFFSDHSLGHIWAAVQAELLTYRREKDEDEWISQDFDWKSFCCSLKAGERPSIPLLHEGMMKPYCACGIFGDGWSRRARRDEVCAFHFSNMEDWSRSTFLDDIQFEGFDLR
;
A
#
# COMPACT_ATOMS: atom_id res chain seq x y z
N MET A 1 20.62 -3.05 -32.87
CA MET A 1 20.99 -4.07 -31.87
C MET A 1 20.32 -5.36 -32.29
N ASP A 2 21.10 -6.42 -32.52
CA ASP A 2 20.55 -7.73 -32.85
C ASP A 2 19.96 -8.44 -31.60
N ALA A 3 19.29 -9.57 -31.79
CA ALA A 3 18.65 -10.32 -30.70
C ALA A 3 19.64 -10.77 -29.61
N SER A 4 20.87 -11.10 -29.99
CA SER A 4 21.91 -11.56 -29.07
C SER A 4 22.45 -10.39 -28.23
N GLU A 5 22.74 -9.26 -28.88
CA GLU A 5 23.16 -8.04 -28.21
C GLU A 5 22.10 -7.52 -27.23
N ARG A 6 20.81 -7.55 -27.62
CA ARG A 6 19.70 -7.20 -26.73
C ARG A 6 19.67 -8.08 -25.49
N LYS A 7 19.81 -9.40 -25.66
CA LYS A 7 19.83 -10.35 -24.54
C LYS A 7 21.01 -10.10 -23.59
N ILE A 8 22.20 -9.86 -24.13
CA ILE A 8 23.39 -9.53 -23.33
C ILE A 8 23.15 -8.24 -22.54
N MET A 9 22.64 -7.20 -23.20
CA MET A 9 22.35 -5.91 -22.56
C MET A 9 21.29 -6.04 -21.46
N SER A 10 20.14 -6.66 -21.74
CA SER A 10 19.08 -6.85 -20.75
C SER A 10 19.57 -7.64 -19.54
N THR A 11 20.43 -8.65 -19.75
CA THR A 11 21.03 -9.42 -18.65
C THR A 11 21.94 -8.55 -17.80
N TRP A 12 22.82 -7.78 -18.43
CA TRP A 12 23.73 -6.89 -17.72
C TRP A 12 23.00 -5.81 -16.92
N LEU A 13 21.98 -5.17 -17.52
CA LEU A 13 21.14 -4.18 -16.85
C LEU A 13 20.36 -4.78 -15.67
N TYR A 14 19.83 -6.00 -15.81
CA TYR A 14 19.17 -6.69 -14.70
C TYR A 14 20.15 -7.00 -13.55
N GLN A 15 21.36 -7.46 -13.87
CA GLN A 15 22.39 -7.72 -12.86
C GLN A 15 22.80 -6.43 -12.13
N PHE A 16 22.90 -5.32 -12.85
CA PHE A 16 23.17 -4.00 -12.26
C PHE A 16 22.02 -3.53 -11.37
N TRP A 17 20.77 -3.70 -11.82
CA TRP A 17 19.59 -3.34 -11.04
C TRP A 17 19.52 -4.14 -9.74
N LEU A 18 19.72 -5.47 -9.78
CA LEU A 18 19.68 -6.30 -8.57
C LEU A 18 20.82 -5.93 -7.61
N PHE A 19 22.02 -5.65 -8.14
CA PHE A 19 23.14 -5.14 -7.36
C PHE A 19 22.77 -3.83 -6.63
N SER A 20 22.19 -2.87 -7.36
CA SER A 20 21.84 -1.55 -6.82
C SER A 20 20.75 -1.66 -5.76
N PHE A 21 19.70 -2.44 -6.02
CA PHE A 21 18.64 -2.76 -5.07
C PHE A 21 19.18 -3.42 -3.80
N THR A 22 20.02 -4.45 -3.95
CA THR A 22 20.60 -5.19 -2.81
C THR A 22 21.52 -4.28 -2.00
N THR A 23 22.35 -3.49 -2.67
CA THR A 23 23.26 -2.56 -2.02
C THR A 23 22.51 -1.48 -1.25
N ALA A 24 21.41 -0.95 -1.79
CA ALA A 24 20.57 0.03 -1.10
C ALA A 24 19.84 -0.59 0.11
N LYS A 25 19.20 -1.74 -0.08
CA LYS A 25 18.47 -2.48 0.97
C LYS A 25 19.36 -2.77 2.20
N PHE A 26 20.62 -3.14 1.96
CA PHE A 26 21.59 -3.43 3.00
C PHE A 26 22.57 -2.29 3.25
N TRP A 27 22.33 -1.08 2.75
CA TRP A 27 23.23 0.05 3.01
C TRP A 27 23.35 0.31 4.51
N GLY A 28 24.58 0.45 5.01
CA GLY A 28 24.88 0.62 6.42
C GLY A 28 25.01 -0.68 7.23
N LYS A 29 24.72 -1.85 6.65
CA LYS A 29 24.77 -3.14 7.35
C LYS A 29 25.22 -4.32 6.47
N GLY A 30 25.78 -5.35 7.08
CA GLY A 30 26.15 -6.58 6.35
C GLY A 30 27.35 -6.41 5.39
N PRO A 31 27.39 -7.13 4.24
CA PRO A 31 28.54 -7.05 3.33
C PRO A 31 28.73 -5.66 2.74
N ARG A 32 29.96 -5.13 2.83
CA ARG A 32 30.30 -3.83 2.24
C ARG A 32 30.22 -3.82 0.71
N ASN A 33 30.64 -4.93 0.08
CA ASN A 33 30.75 -5.04 -1.36
C ASN A 33 29.92 -6.23 -1.85
N TRP A 34 29.00 -5.97 -2.78
CA TRP A 34 28.22 -6.98 -3.49
C TRP A 34 28.85 -7.25 -4.85
N THR A 35 29.21 -8.50 -5.11
CA THR A 35 29.80 -8.93 -6.39
C THR A 35 28.88 -9.95 -7.06
N ALA A 36 29.16 -10.31 -8.31
CA ALA A 36 28.41 -11.34 -9.04
C ALA A 36 28.28 -12.67 -8.26
N HIS A 37 29.31 -13.03 -7.49
CA HIS A 37 29.28 -14.22 -6.63
C HIS A 37 28.34 -14.04 -5.43
N HIS A 38 28.44 -12.93 -4.69
CA HIS A 38 27.53 -12.65 -3.58
C HIS A 38 26.07 -12.58 -4.04
N LEU A 39 25.87 -12.12 -5.27
CA LEU A 39 24.57 -12.05 -5.92
C LEU A 39 24.20 -13.37 -6.61
N GLY A 40 24.95 -14.47 -6.51
CA GLY A 40 24.54 -15.78 -7.05
C GLY A 40 24.41 -15.84 -8.58
N PHE A 41 25.15 -15.01 -9.31
CA PHE A 41 25.23 -15.05 -10.79
C PHE A 41 26.33 -15.97 -11.32
N THR A 42 27.27 -16.40 -10.47
CA THR A 42 28.40 -17.25 -10.85
C THR A 42 28.06 -18.74 -10.93
N ASP A 43 27.05 -19.19 -10.17
CA ASP A 43 26.84 -20.62 -9.95
C ASP A 43 26.08 -21.30 -11.09
N GLN A 44 25.27 -20.54 -11.85
CA GLN A 44 24.63 -20.97 -13.09
C GLN A 44 24.35 -19.78 -14.02
N PRO A 45 24.61 -19.89 -15.33
CA PRO A 45 24.34 -18.79 -16.27
C PRO A 45 22.85 -18.48 -16.30
N PHE A 46 22.50 -17.24 -15.95
CA PHE A 46 21.15 -16.71 -16.07
C PHE A 46 20.79 -16.63 -17.56
N THR A 47 20.03 -17.60 -18.08
CA THR A 47 19.49 -17.51 -19.44
C THR A 47 18.24 -16.65 -19.42
N SER A 48 18.41 -15.33 -19.39
CA SER A 48 17.30 -14.43 -19.71
C SER A 48 16.79 -14.74 -21.13
N SER A 49 15.47 -14.80 -21.30
CA SER A 49 14.86 -14.60 -22.62
C SER A 49 15.04 -13.14 -23.04
N GLU A 50 14.72 -12.80 -24.29
CA GLU A 50 14.72 -11.44 -24.86
C GLU A 50 13.89 -10.40 -24.07
N SER A 51 13.34 -10.77 -22.90
CA SER A 51 12.35 -10.03 -22.11
C SER A 51 12.54 -10.19 -20.60
N ALA A 52 13.74 -10.50 -20.09
CA ALA A 52 14.04 -10.21 -18.68
C ALA A 52 14.08 -8.67 -18.54
N LEU A 53 12.90 -8.07 -18.44
CA LEU A 53 12.74 -6.64 -18.27
C LEU A 53 13.39 -6.30 -16.93
N THR A 54 14.39 -5.42 -16.97
CA THR A 54 14.74 -4.63 -15.80
C THR A 54 13.44 -4.08 -15.21
N PRO A 55 13.22 -4.14 -13.89
CA PRO A 55 12.11 -3.45 -13.26
C PRO A 55 12.13 -2.00 -13.73
N ARG A 56 11.06 -1.58 -14.39
CA ARG A 56 10.96 -0.25 -14.98
C ARG A 56 10.71 0.75 -13.86
N TYR A 57 11.41 1.89 -13.90
CA TYR A 57 10.88 3.09 -13.27
C TYR A 57 9.54 3.45 -13.95
N PRO A 58 8.61 4.12 -13.25
CA PRO A 58 7.36 4.59 -13.86
C PRO A 58 7.52 5.42 -15.16
N LEU A 59 8.74 5.83 -15.54
CA LEU A 59 9.02 6.84 -16.58
C LEU A 59 9.56 6.36 -17.92
N GLU A 60 9.86 5.08 -18.17
CA GLU A 60 10.46 4.75 -19.46
C GLU A 60 9.44 4.79 -20.61
N ASP A 61 9.52 5.87 -21.39
CA ASP A 61 8.80 6.12 -22.63
C ASP A 61 9.03 4.99 -23.65
N ARG A 62 8.00 4.74 -24.47
CA ARG A 62 7.84 3.57 -25.35
C ARG A 62 9.07 3.30 -26.23
N MET A 63 9.82 2.24 -25.90
CA MET A 63 10.50 1.45 -26.92
C MET A 63 9.56 0.35 -27.39
N ASP A 64 9.16 0.44 -28.65
CA ASP A 64 8.37 -0.56 -29.39
C ASP A 64 9.06 -1.93 -29.31
N VAL A 65 8.62 -2.78 -28.38
CA VAL A 65 8.98 -4.20 -28.37
C VAL A 65 7.94 -4.90 -29.23
N GLY A 66 8.32 -5.21 -30.46
CA GLY A 66 7.45 -5.84 -31.45
C GLY A 66 6.72 -7.07 -30.89
N GLU A 67 5.49 -7.26 -31.37
CA GLU A 67 4.58 -8.37 -31.05
C GLU A 67 5.26 -9.74 -31.25
N GLY A 68 5.87 -10.24 -30.17
CA GLY A 68 6.36 -11.61 -30.06
C GLY A 68 5.28 -12.47 -29.42
N SER A 69 4.83 -13.48 -30.15
CA SER A 69 3.79 -14.43 -29.79
C SER A 69 3.91 -15.00 -28.37
N SER A 70 2.76 -15.06 -27.70
CA SER A 70 2.50 -15.66 -26.40
C SER A 70 2.66 -17.19 -26.46
N SER A 71 3.89 -17.68 -26.38
CA SER A 71 4.19 -19.07 -25.99
C SER A 71 5.21 -19.09 -24.86
N SER A 72 4.70 -19.23 -23.63
CA SER A 72 5.51 -19.43 -22.44
C SER A 72 6.14 -20.83 -22.47
N ASN A 73 7.32 -20.97 -23.07
CA ASN A 73 8.19 -22.16 -22.95
C ASN A 73 8.89 -22.22 -21.57
N GLY A 74 8.21 -21.83 -20.49
CA GLY A 74 8.72 -21.95 -19.12
C GLY A 74 8.65 -23.40 -18.63
N LEU A 75 9.52 -23.76 -17.68
CA LEU A 75 9.40 -25.04 -16.96
C LEU A 75 8.05 -25.09 -16.22
N PRO A 76 7.44 -26.28 -16.02
CA PRO A 76 6.19 -26.40 -15.29
C PRO A 76 6.29 -25.81 -13.88
N LEU A 77 5.28 -25.02 -13.48
CA LEU A 77 5.19 -24.33 -12.18
C LEU A 77 5.35 -25.27 -10.96
N GLY A 78 5.14 -26.58 -11.14
CA GLY A 78 5.26 -27.61 -10.10
C GLY A 78 6.68 -27.88 -9.60
N HIS A 79 7.71 -27.35 -10.28
CA HIS A 79 9.12 -27.45 -9.83
C HIS A 79 9.65 -26.18 -9.15
N LEU A 80 8.86 -25.10 -9.10
CA LEU A 80 9.25 -23.89 -8.42
C LEU A 80 8.98 -24.02 -6.92
N THR A 81 10.01 -23.79 -6.11
CA THR A 81 9.81 -23.59 -4.68
C THR A 81 8.94 -22.35 -4.50
N ARG A 82 7.86 -22.46 -3.72
CA ARG A 82 6.86 -21.40 -3.56
C ARG A 82 7.12 -20.64 -2.26
N PRO A 83 6.80 -19.33 -2.21
CA PRO A 83 6.80 -18.62 -0.94
C PRO A 83 5.78 -19.27 0.01
N THR A 84 6.01 -19.10 1.31
CA THR A 84 5.03 -19.45 2.33
C THR A 84 3.71 -18.68 2.11
N THR A 85 2.59 -19.28 2.47
CA THR A 85 1.26 -18.66 2.54
C THR A 85 1.11 -17.72 3.73
N LEU A 86 2.03 -17.82 4.69
CA LEU A 86 2.04 -17.08 5.94
C LEU A 86 2.73 -15.70 5.78
N CYS A 87 2.07 -14.64 6.25
CA CYS A 87 2.57 -13.27 6.11
C CYS A 87 3.63 -12.92 7.17
N ASN A 88 4.56 -12.04 6.85
CA ASN A 88 5.29 -11.28 7.88
C ASN A 88 4.46 -10.04 8.26
N TRP A 89 4.81 -9.30 9.31
CA TRP A 89 4.08 -8.10 9.71
C TRP A 89 4.93 -7.11 10.49
N ALA A 90 4.50 -5.85 10.48
CA ALA A 90 5.09 -4.80 11.29
C ALA A 90 4.17 -4.38 12.45
N ILE A 91 4.76 -4.08 13.61
CA ILE A 91 4.08 -3.60 14.81
C ILE A 91 4.63 -2.22 15.14
N HIS A 92 3.76 -1.21 15.11
CA HIS A 92 4.14 0.13 15.57
C HIS A 92 4.12 0.19 17.11
N VAL A 93 5.24 0.62 17.70
CA VAL A 93 5.44 0.70 19.16
C VAL A 93 5.83 2.11 19.58
N PHE A 94 5.57 2.45 20.84
CA PHE A 94 6.15 3.65 21.44
C PHE A 94 7.65 3.47 21.63
N GLN A 95 8.43 4.50 21.31
CA GLN A 95 9.80 4.60 21.76
C GLN A 95 9.82 4.91 23.26
N GLU A 96 9.65 3.90 24.12
CA GLU A 96 10.20 4.02 25.46
C GLU A 96 11.71 3.97 25.32
N GLY A 97 12.42 4.96 25.88
CA GLY A 97 13.88 5.02 25.86
C GLY A 97 14.48 3.78 26.51
N TYR A 98 14.61 2.71 25.74
CA TYR A 98 15.16 1.45 26.20
C TYR A 98 16.68 1.55 26.09
N GLU A 99 17.36 1.65 27.23
CA GLU A 99 18.80 1.45 27.31
C GLU A 99 19.10 0.00 26.87
N GLY A 100 19.45 -0.18 25.60
CA GLY A 100 19.80 -1.49 25.06
C GLY A 100 20.82 -2.18 25.96
N ALA A 101 20.48 -3.37 26.45
CA ALA A 101 21.42 -4.22 27.15
C ALA A 101 22.55 -4.55 26.18
N TRP A 102 23.73 -3.99 26.42
CA TRP A 102 24.94 -4.30 25.68
C TRP A 102 25.22 -5.80 25.81
N SER A 103 25.01 -6.56 24.73
CA SER A 103 25.56 -7.90 24.62
C SER A 103 27.07 -7.78 24.39
N GLU A 104 27.85 -8.10 25.43
CA GLU A 104 29.31 -8.15 25.36
C GLU A 104 29.76 -9.20 24.35
N THR A 105 30.27 -8.72 23.21
CA THR A 105 31.27 -9.38 22.35
C THR A 105 31.03 -10.85 21.97
N ASP A 106 30.29 -11.08 20.88
CA ASP A 106 30.45 -12.33 20.12
C ASP A 106 31.64 -12.21 19.13
N PRO A 107 32.57 -13.19 19.14
CA PRO A 107 33.81 -13.14 18.38
C PRO A 107 33.57 -13.11 16.86
N ILE A 108 34.49 -12.45 16.15
CA ILE A 108 34.54 -12.32 14.70
C ILE A 108 34.58 -13.71 14.07
N HIS A 109 33.45 -14.16 13.51
CA HIS A 109 33.42 -15.25 12.55
C HIS A 109 32.70 -14.80 11.28
N ASP A 110 33.48 -14.43 10.27
CA ASP A 110 33.08 -14.49 8.87
C ASP A 110 32.66 -15.94 8.56
N LYS A 111 31.34 -16.19 8.43
CA LYS A 111 30.82 -17.36 7.74
C LYS A 111 29.32 -17.23 7.44
N TYR A 112 29.03 -16.85 6.20
CA TYR A 112 27.97 -17.36 5.34
C TYR A 112 26.62 -17.75 5.99
N ALA A 113 25.91 -16.76 6.56
CA ALA A 113 24.47 -16.85 6.74
C ALA A 113 23.85 -15.57 6.18
N VAL A 114 23.36 -15.65 4.94
CA VAL A 114 22.37 -14.69 4.41
C VAL A 114 21.03 -15.21 4.88
N ASP A 115 20.71 -14.95 6.14
CA ASP A 115 19.39 -15.22 6.71
C ASP A 115 18.92 -13.94 7.40
N THR A 116 17.66 -13.60 7.14
CA THR A 116 16.80 -12.58 7.76
C THR A 116 17.51 -11.43 8.48
N GLY A 117 17.39 -10.22 7.91
CA GLY A 117 18.16 -9.01 8.24
C GLY A 117 18.21 -8.49 9.69
N SER A 118 17.75 -9.24 10.70
CA SER A 118 17.96 -9.01 12.13
C SER A 118 19.34 -9.46 12.63
N GLY A 119 20.11 -10.23 11.84
CA GLY A 119 21.46 -10.70 12.22
C GLY A 119 22.64 -9.92 11.63
N LEU A 120 22.40 -8.89 10.79
CA LEU A 120 23.46 -8.17 10.11
C LEU A 120 24.04 -7.07 11.02
N LYS A 121 25.36 -7.09 11.22
CA LYS A 121 26.06 -6.04 11.98
C LYS A 121 26.12 -4.74 11.19
N ASP A 122 25.95 -3.63 11.92
CA ASP A 122 26.14 -2.29 11.39
C ASP A 122 27.58 -2.07 10.93
N TRP A 123 27.72 -1.22 9.92
CA TRP A 123 29.02 -0.82 9.41
C TRP A 123 29.74 0.09 10.38
N PRO A 124 31.07 -0.06 10.53
CA PRO A 124 31.89 1.00 11.09
C PRO A 124 31.72 2.30 10.30
N PRO A 125 31.75 3.49 10.93
CA PRO A 125 31.61 4.78 10.22
C PRO A 125 32.59 4.97 9.06
N ALA A 126 33.77 4.36 9.09
CA ALA A 126 34.74 4.42 8.00
C ALA A 126 34.30 3.70 6.70
N TRP A 127 33.25 2.86 6.76
CA TRP A 127 32.77 2.08 5.62
C TRP A 127 31.63 2.76 4.85
N THR A 128 31.10 3.87 5.36
CA THR A 128 30.11 4.69 4.66
C THR A 128 30.72 5.45 3.48
N ALA A 129 32.05 5.61 3.45
CA ALA A 129 32.78 6.12 2.29
C ALA A 129 33.17 4.98 1.31
N PRO A 130 33.09 5.19 -0.03
CA PRO A 130 32.48 6.35 -0.69
C PRO A 130 30.94 6.34 -0.57
N PRO A 131 30.28 7.50 -0.77
CA PRO A 131 28.82 7.62 -0.70
C PRO A 131 28.13 6.73 -1.74
N PHE A 132 26.82 6.53 -1.58
CA PHE A 132 26.08 5.48 -2.27
C PHE A 132 26.08 5.63 -3.79
N GLU A 133 25.81 6.83 -4.29
CA GLU A 133 25.85 7.21 -5.70
C GLU A 133 27.24 6.95 -6.32
N ALA A 134 28.31 7.30 -5.61
CA ALA A 134 29.67 7.00 -6.03
C ALA A 134 29.93 5.48 -6.08
N ARG A 135 29.33 4.69 -5.18
CA ARG A 135 29.44 3.22 -5.19
C ARG A 135 28.74 2.60 -6.40
N LEU A 136 27.57 3.13 -6.80
CA LEU A 136 26.87 2.72 -8.01
C LEU A 136 27.76 2.96 -9.25
N ARG A 137 28.30 4.17 -9.39
CA ARG A 137 29.20 4.52 -10.51
C ARG A 137 30.46 3.65 -10.54
N ASN A 138 31.13 3.48 -9.40
CA ASN A 138 32.38 2.70 -9.33
C ASN A 138 32.14 1.24 -9.73
N ASN A 139 30.98 0.66 -9.41
CA ASN A 139 30.64 -0.70 -9.80
C ASN A 139 30.24 -0.81 -11.27
N ILE A 140 29.66 0.23 -11.88
CA ILE A 140 29.54 0.30 -13.35
C ILE A 140 30.93 0.17 -13.96
N GLU A 141 31.90 0.97 -13.51
CA GLU A 141 33.25 0.98 -14.08
C GLU A 141 34.02 -0.32 -13.87
N SER A 142 33.93 -0.93 -12.68
CA SER A 142 34.63 -2.19 -12.38
C SER A 142 33.94 -3.43 -12.94
N ASN A 143 32.61 -3.38 -13.15
CA ASN A 143 31.77 -4.49 -13.60
C ASN A 143 31.77 -5.71 -12.64
N ASP A 144 32.16 -5.52 -11.37
CA ASP A 144 32.26 -6.61 -10.38
C ASP A 144 30.92 -7.25 -10.01
N PHE A 145 29.82 -6.56 -10.27
CA PHE A 145 28.46 -7.05 -10.02
C PHE A 145 27.98 -8.08 -11.05
N SER A 146 28.63 -8.16 -12.21
CA SER A 146 28.14 -8.90 -13.37
C SER A 146 28.93 -10.19 -13.61
N SER A 147 28.24 -11.24 -14.04
CA SER A 147 28.89 -12.48 -14.52
C SER A 147 29.34 -12.37 -15.98
N LEU A 148 28.90 -11.33 -16.71
CA LEU A 148 29.26 -11.09 -18.10
C LEU A 148 30.59 -10.33 -18.18
N PRO A 149 31.58 -10.82 -18.95
CA PRO A 149 32.83 -10.10 -19.16
C PRO A 149 32.59 -8.75 -19.85
N ALA A 150 33.33 -7.72 -19.43
CA ALA A 150 33.19 -6.36 -19.93
C ALA A 150 33.33 -6.27 -21.46
N GLU A 151 34.16 -7.14 -22.05
CA GLU A 151 34.47 -7.19 -23.49
C GLU A 151 33.32 -7.74 -24.33
N THR A 152 32.35 -8.42 -23.70
CA THR A 152 31.19 -9.01 -24.39
C THR A 152 30.00 -8.06 -24.51
N LEU A 153 30.04 -6.92 -23.81
CA LEU A 153 28.96 -5.95 -23.83
C LEU A 153 28.96 -5.17 -25.15
N PRO A 154 27.78 -4.86 -25.71
CA PRO A 154 27.68 -4.12 -26.98
C PRO A 154 28.00 -2.62 -26.81
N MET A 155 28.45 -2.20 -25.62
CA MET A 155 28.84 -0.83 -25.31
C MET A 155 30.08 -0.81 -24.41
N ALA A 156 30.90 0.24 -24.53
CA ALA A 156 32.07 0.41 -23.67
C ALA A 156 31.65 0.89 -22.28
N ILE A 157 31.84 0.06 -21.25
CA ILE A 157 31.55 0.38 -19.84
C ILE A 157 32.17 1.72 -19.41
N SER A 158 33.42 1.99 -19.82
CA SER A 158 34.10 3.24 -19.51
C SER A 158 33.39 4.48 -20.06
N GLN A 159 32.60 4.35 -21.13
CA GLN A 159 31.76 5.44 -21.62
C GLN A 159 30.50 5.61 -20.78
N VAL A 160 29.90 4.51 -20.28
CA VAL A 160 28.75 4.55 -19.36
C VAL A 160 29.14 5.19 -18.04
N ALA A 161 30.26 4.77 -17.45
CA ALA A 161 30.78 5.35 -16.21
C ALA A 161 31.08 6.86 -16.37
N LYS A 162 31.69 7.26 -17.49
CA LYS A 162 31.91 8.68 -17.82
C LYS A 162 30.63 9.46 -18.04
N ALA A 163 29.59 8.84 -18.61
CA ALA A 163 28.29 9.48 -18.77
C ALA A 163 27.63 9.71 -17.40
N ALA A 164 27.66 8.70 -16.52
CA ALA A 164 27.18 8.82 -15.14
C ALA A 164 27.93 9.90 -14.36
N GLU A 165 29.26 9.99 -14.51
CA GLU A 165 30.09 11.05 -13.89
C GLU A 165 29.72 12.46 -14.38
N LYS A 166 29.29 12.60 -15.63
CA LYS A 166 28.85 13.88 -16.21
C LYS A 166 27.44 14.29 -15.80
N SER A 167 26.67 13.38 -15.21
CA SER A 167 25.27 13.58 -14.84
C SER A 167 25.04 13.25 -13.35
N PRO A 168 25.68 13.98 -12.41
CA PRO A 168 25.60 13.67 -10.98
C PRO A 168 24.16 13.71 -10.43
N ASN A 169 23.33 14.64 -10.93
CA ASN A 169 21.92 14.75 -10.51
C ASN A 169 21.09 13.52 -10.94
N GLU A 170 21.36 12.95 -12.12
CA GLU A 170 20.70 11.73 -12.58
C GLU A 170 21.13 10.54 -11.72
N LEU A 171 22.42 10.43 -11.39
CA LEU A 171 22.91 9.37 -10.52
C LEU A 171 22.36 9.48 -9.09
N LEU A 172 22.20 10.71 -8.58
CA LEU A 172 21.57 10.97 -7.28
C LEU A 172 20.08 10.62 -7.29
N LYS A 173 19.37 10.91 -8.38
CA LYS A 173 17.98 10.49 -8.61
C LYS A 173 17.84 8.96 -8.58
N GLU A 174 18.70 8.26 -9.31
CA GLU A 174 18.77 6.79 -9.32
C GLU A 174 19.08 6.23 -7.93
N ALA A 175 20.03 6.85 -7.22
CA ALA A 175 20.38 6.47 -5.85
C ALA A 175 19.18 6.59 -4.90
N LEU A 176 18.42 7.69 -4.96
CA LEU A 176 17.19 7.83 -4.18
C LEU A 176 16.14 6.80 -4.59
N GLY A 177 16.00 6.54 -5.89
CA GLY A 177 15.12 5.49 -6.41
C GLY A 177 15.42 4.13 -5.78
N PHE A 178 16.68 3.68 -5.81
CA PHE A 178 17.10 2.44 -5.18
C PHE A 178 16.97 2.45 -3.66
N ALA A 179 17.18 3.59 -2.99
CA ALA A 179 16.94 3.70 -1.55
C ALA A 179 15.47 3.48 -1.18
N ILE A 180 14.55 4.08 -1.95
CA ILE A 180 13.10 3.89 -1.81
C ILE A 180 12.71 2.44 -2.12
N MET A 181 13.14 1.91 -3.26
CA MET A 181 12.89 0.51 -3.65
C MET A 181 13.47 -0.48 -2.64
N GLY A 182 14.61 -0.15 -2.04
CA GLY A 182 15.29 -0.90 -0.98
C GLY A 182 14.61 -0.80 0.39
N ARG A 183 13.75 0.20 0.58
CA ARG A 183 13.10 0.60 1.85
C ARG A 183 14.10 0.94 2.95
N ASN A 184 15.23 1.55 2.60
CA ASN A 184 16.26 1.94 3.55
C ASN A 184 16.01 3.38 4.04
N ILE A 185 15.36 3.52 5.19
CA ILE A 185 14.92 4.80 5.75
C ILE A 185 16.08 5.79 5.93
N GLU A 186 17.17 5.36 6.57
CA GLU A 186 18.35 6.20 6.81
C GLU A 186 18.96 6.70 5.49
N LEU A 187 19.07 5.83 4.49
CA LEU A 187 19.60 6.23 3.18
C LEU A 187 18.64 7.20 2.45
N ILE A 188 17.33 7.03 2.58
CA ILE A 188 16.33 7.94 2.01
C ILE A 188 16.46 9.33 2.64
N GLU A 189 16.53 9.43 3.96
CA GLU A 189 16.69 10.71 4.68
C GLU A 189 17.93 11.46 4.23
N ASN A 190 19.08 10.76 4.22
CA ASN A 190 20.36 11.33 3.78
C ASN A 190 20.32 11.84 2.33
N LEU A 191 19.75 11.06 1.40
CA LEU A 191 19.67 11.45 -0.01
C LEU A 191 18.65 12.57 -0.24
N CYS A 192 17.52 12.59 0.50
CA CYS A 192 16.57 13.69 0.44
C CYS A 192 17.16 15.00 0.99
N GLU A 193 17.96 14.95 2.05
CA GLU A 193 18.74 16.09 2.54
C GLU A 193 19.69 16.64 1.47
N GLU A 194 20.44 15.77 0.82
CA GLU A 194 21.36 16.16 -0.25
C GLU A 194 20.63 16.78 -1.45
N ILE A 195 19.55 16.15 -1.93
CA ILE A 195 18.76 16.65 -3.06
C ILE A 195 18.15 18.03 -2.73
N ARG A 196 17.65 18.23 -1.51
CA ARG A 196 17.14 19.54 -1.06
C ARG A 196 18.19 20.63 -1.11
N ALA A 197 19.46 20.29 -0.85
CA ALA A 197 20.56 21.24 -0.92
C ALA A 197 20.95 21.59 -2.36
N ILE A 198 20.61 20.75 -3.34
CA ILE A 198 21.04 20.87 -4.75
C ILE A 198 19.91 21.41 -5.64
N ASP A 199 18.88 20.61 -5.89
CA ASP A 199 17.78 20.95 -6.81
C ASP A 199 16.54 20.09 -6.53
N PHE A 200 15.44 20.75 -6.16
CA PHE A 200 14.16 20.09 -5.90
C PHE A 200 13.57 19.40 -7.15
N ASN A 201 13.90 19.87 -8.36
CA ASN A 201 13.36 19.28 -9.60
C ASN A 201 13.80 17.83 -9.81
N ILE A 202 14.84 17.36 -9.11
CA ILE A 202 15.27 15.95 -9.12
C ILE A 202 14.12 15.01 -8.67
N PHE A 203 13.21 15.48 -7.82
CA PHE A 203 12.03 14.70 -7.40
C PHE A 203 10.94 14.61 -8.46
N ALA A 204 10.82 15.60 -9.35
CA ALA A 204 9.67 15.77 -10.24
C ALA A 204 9.50 14.60 -11.21
N ASP A 205 10.61 14.03 -11.68
CA ASP A 205 10.59 12.86 -12.53
C ASP A 205 10.56 11.57 -11.71
N LEU A 206 11.09 11.51 -10.48
CA LEU A 206 11.14 10.24 -9.73
C LEU A 206 9.76 9.76 -9.22
N TYR A 207 8.82 10.67 -8.99
CA TYR A 207 7.54 10.41 -8.32
C TYR A 207 7.71 9.58 -7.03
N PRO A 208 8.46 10.09 -6.02
CA PRO A 208 8.94 9.28 -4.90
C PRO A 208 7.80 8.64 -4.08
N PHE A 209 6.64 9.30 -3.97
CA PHE A 209 5.48 8.74 -3.28
C PHE A 209 4.85 7.54 -4.02
N HIS A 210 4.78 7.60 -5.36
CA HIS A 210 4.33 6.49 -6.20
C HIS A 210 5.34 5.35 -6.18
N LEU A 211 6.64 5.65 -6.21
CA LEU A 211 7.67 4.64 -6.09
C LEU A 211 7.61 3.93 -4.73
N ALA A 212 7.46 4.69 -3.63
CA ALA A 212 7.34 4.14 -2.29
C ALA A 212 6.11 3.23 -2.14
N THR A 213 4.96 3.63 -2.70
CA THR A 213 3.74 2.82 -2.67
C THR A 213 3.85 1.61 -3.61
N SER A 214 4.59 1.68 -4.70
CA SER A 214 4.83 0.54 -5.60
C SER A 214 5.65 -0.59 -4.95
N TYR A 215 6.59 -0.23 -4.07
CA TYR A 215 7.47 -1.15 -3.34
C TYR A 215 7.09 -1.26 -1.84
N LEU A 216 5.82 -1.04 -1.53
CA LEU A 216 5.28 -1.07 -0.18
C LEU A 216 5.52 -2.44 0.47
N ASP A 217 6.09 -2.44 1.68
CA ASP A 217 6.36 -3.66 2.46
C ASP A 217 5.73 -3.53 3.85
N GLY A 218 4.55 -4.13 3.99
CA GLY A 218 3.76 -4.17 5.23
C GLY A 218 4.42 -4.94 6.38
N SER A 219 5.48 -5.69 6.11
CA SER A 219 6.17 -6.50 7.11
C SER A 219 7.36 -5.82 7.78
N LYS A 220 8.08 -4.97 7.06
CA LYS A 220 9.32 -4.35 7.55
C LYS A 220 9.27 -2.85 7.68
N THR A 221 8.45 -2.17 6.89
CA THR A 221 8.39 -0.70 6.93
C THR A 221 6.98 -0.16 7.06
N CYS A 222 5.96 -0.99 6.76
CA CYS A 222 4.57 -0.57 6.75
C CYS A 222 4.41 0.71 5.92
N CYS A 223 4.23 1.85 6.58
CA CYS A 223 4.05 3.17 5.97
C CYS A 223 5.26 4.10 6.16
N HIS A 224 6.32 3.68 6.86
CA HIS A 224 7.45 4.55 7.24
C HIS A 224 8.17 5.19 6.06
N VAL A 225 8.37 4.47 4.95
CA VAL A 225 9.00 5.04 3.75
C VAL A 225 8.21 6.25 3.26
N LEU A 226 6.88 6.13 3.20
CA LEU A 226 5.99 7.19 2.74
C LEU A 226 6.00 8.39 3.70
N GLU A 227 6.01 8.15 5.01
CA GLU A 227 6.10 9.20 6.02
C GLU A 227 7.44 9.92 5.99
N THR A 228 8.53 9.17 5.90
CA THR A 228 9.90 9.70 5.78
C THR A 228 9.99 10.65 4.58
N LEU A 229 9.48 10.24 3.42
CA LEU A 229 9.43 11.09 2.22
C LEU A 229 8.56 12.32 2.43
N LYS A 230 7.40 12.16 3.06
CA LYS A 230 6.48 13.27 3.35
C LYS A 230 7.12 14.34 4.23
N PHE A 231 7.92 13.95 5.23
CA PHE A 231 8.63 14.89 6.09
C PHE A 231 9.89 15.46 5.42
N SER A 232 10.57 14.65 4.60
CA SER A 232 11.81 15.06 3.94
C SER A 232 11.58 15.96 2.73
N ILE A 233 10.41 15.91 2.09
CA ILE A 233 10.08 16.65 0.86
C ILE A 233 9.10 17.79 1.20
N LEU A 234 9.54 19.04 1.09
CA LEU A 234 8.74 20.22 1.48
C LEU A 234 7.62 20.59 0.50
N GLU A 235 7.84 20.49 -0.82
CA GLU A 235 6.85 20.87 -1.86
C GLU A 235 6.16 19.63 -2.47
N THR A 236 5.21 19.06 -1.74
CA THR A 236 4.63 17.75 -2.09
C THR A 236 3.53 17.80 -3.15
N LYS A 237 2.85 18.93 -3.36
CA LYS A 237 1.66 19.02 -4.24
C LYS A 237 1.90 18.61 -5.69
N LYS A 238 3.11 18.85 -6.24
CA LYS A 238 3.44 18.47 -7.62
C LYS A 238 3.78 16.98 -7.78
N LEU A 239 3.94 16.27 -6.67
CA LEU A 239 4.40 14.89 -6.63
C LEU A 239 3.28 13.91 -6.24
N THR A 240 2.03 14.40 -6.15
CA THR A 240 0.86 13.60 -5.76
C THR A 240 0.20 12.89 -6.92
N VAL A 241 0.56 13.25 -8.16
CA VAL A 241 0.07 12.66 -9.41
C VAL A 241 1.27 12.30 -10.28
N ASP A 242 1.27 11.11 -10.86
CA ASP A 242 2.35 10.64 -11.75
C ASP A 242 2.11 11.01 -13.22
N ASN A 243 3.00 10.54 -14.09
CA ASN A 243 2.94 10.71 -15.54
C ASN A 243 1.74 10.00 -16.21
N PHE A 244 1.12 9.02 -15.55
CA PHE A 244 -0.12 8.38 -16.01
C PHE A 244 -1.38 9.12 -15.53
N GLY A 245 -1.22 10.15 -14.69
CA GLY A 245 -2.32 10.84 -14.06
C GLY A 245 -2.87 10.09 -12.85
N HIS A 246 -2.17 9.07 -12.34
CA HIS A 246 -2.57 8.32 -11.15
C HIS A 246 -2.15 9.08 -9.90
N THR A 247 -3.04 9.16 -8.93
CA THR A 247 -2.76 9.72 -7.60
C THR A 247 -1.98 8.72 -6.73
N ILE A 248 -1.44 9.17 -5.59
CA ILE A 248 -0.85 8.24 -4.60
C ILE A 248 -1.89 7.21 -4.13
N LEU A 249 -3.15 7.63 -3.97
CA LEU A 249 -4.24 6.73 -3.58
C LEU A 249 -4.53 5.68 -4.68
N ASP A 250 -4.50 6.09 -5.94
CA ASP A 250 -4.65 5.18 -7.07
C ASP A 250 -3.56 4.10 -7.05
N ASN A 251 -2.31 4.47 -6.75
CA ASN A 251 -1.25 3.47 -6.66
C ASN A 251 -1.44 2.51 -5.49
N LEU A 252 -2.05 2.94 -4.37
CA LEU A 252 -2.45 2.04 -3.27
C LEU A 252 -3.56 1.07 -3.71
N MET A 253 -4.51 1.50 -4.53
CA MET A 253 -5.53 0.61 -5.11
C MET A 253 -4.91 -0.41 -6.08
N ILE A 254 -3.93 0.02 -6.88
CA ILE A 254 -3.11 -0.88 -7.70
C ILE A 254 -2.39 -1.90 -6.81
N GLN A 255 -1.82 -1.50 -5.67
CA GLN A 255 -1.15 -2.45 -4.77
C GLN A 255 -2.09 -3.56 -4.30
N ILE A 256 -3.34 -3.25 -3.99
CA ILE A 256 -4.31 -4.26 -3.56
C ILE A 256 -4.55 -5.26 -4.71
N LEU A 257 -4.85 -4.78 -5.91
CA LEU A 257 -5.12 -5.64 -7.07
C LEU A 257 -3.87 -6.44 -7.49
N LYS A 258 -2.70 -5.81 -7.49
CA LYS A 258 -1.41 -6.44 -7.81
C LYS A 258 -1.13 -7.62 -6.90
N ASN A 259 -1.32 -7.46 -5.59
CA ASN A 259 -0.91 -8.48 -4.60
C ASN A 259 -1.99 -9.54 -4.32
N HIS A 260 -3.27 -9.25 -4.58
CA HIS A 260 -4.38 -10.09 -4.13
C HIS A 260 -5.36 -10.51 -5.24
N SER A 261 -5.03 -10.22 -6.51
CA SER A 261 -5.86 -10.59 -7.65
C SER A 261 -5.05 -11.03 -8.88
N SER A 262 -5.77 -11.58 -9.86
CA SER A 262 -5.28 -11.89 -11.21
C SER A 262 -5.50 -10.75 -12.21
N VAL A 263 -5.90 -9.57 -11.76
CA VAL A 263 -6.11 -8.38 -12.61
C VAL A 263 -4.80 -8.02 -13.31
N THR A 264 -4.87 -7.66 -14.59
CA THR A 264 -3.75 -7.16 -15.40
C THR A 264 -3.72 -5.63 -15.41
N PRO A 265 -2.56 -4.99 -15.69
CA PRO A 265 -2.47 -3.54 -15.74
C PRO A 265 -3.47 -2.87 -16.67
N GLU A 266 -3.67 -3.41 -17.88
CA GLU A 266 -4.62 -2.91 -18.88
C GLU A 266 -6.08 -2.88 -18.37
N LEU A 267 -6.46 -3.81 -17.50
CA LEU A 267 -7.82 -3.85 -16.96
C LEU A 267 -8.05 -2.73 -15.92
N VAL A 268 -7.00 -2.26 -15.27
CA VAL A 268 -7.07 -1.16 -14.30
C VAL A 268 -7.10 0.19 -15.00
N ASP A 269 -6.26 0.38 -16.02
CA ASP A 269 -6.23 1.61 -16.80
C ASP A 269 -5.70 1.42 -18.23
N ASP A 270 -6.31 2.12 -19.20
CA ASP A 270 -5.87 2.06 -20.60
C ASP A 270 -4.46 2.66 -20.81
N ALA A 271 -4.01 3.57 -19.93
CA ALA A 271 -2.66 4.11 -19.94
C ALA A 271 -1.59 3.04 -19.66
N LEU A 272 -1.98 1.94 -19.01
CA LEU A 272 -1.12 0.78 -18.74
C LEU A 272 -1.25 -0.32 -19.81
N ARG A 273 -1.92 -0.05 -20.93
CA ARG A 273 -2.10 -1.02 -22.02
C ARG A 273 -0.74 -1.43 -22.60
N GLY A 274 -0.52 -2.75 -22.67
CA GLY A 274 0.72 -3.36 -23.14
C GLY A 274 1.73 -3.65 -22.03
N GLU A 275 1.49 -3.16 -20.81
CA GLU A 275 2.30 -3.54 -19.66
C GLU A 275 2.01 -4.98 -19.24
N ILE A 276 3.06 -5.78 -19.13
CA ILE A 276 2.97 -7.21 -18.80
C ILE A 276 2.75 -7.42 -17.30
N ARG A 277 3.24 -6.50 -16.46
CA ARG A 277 3.15 -6.55 -15.00
C ARG A 277 3.06 -5.15 -14.40
N PHE A 278 2.56 -5.07 -13.18
CA PHE A 278 2.59 -3.83 -12.40
C PHE A 278 4.01 -3.51 -11.90
N ALA A 279 4.28 -2.22 -11.67
CA ALA A 279 5.49 -1.79 -11.00
C ALA A 279 5.59 -2.36 -9.56
N GLY A 280 6.79 -2.76 -9.15
CA GLY A 280 7.07 -3.28 -7.82
C GLY A 280 6.51 -4.68 -7.56
N GLU A 281 6.11 -5.45 -8.58
CA GLU A 281 5.61 -6.85 -8.41
C GLU A 281 6.64 -7.79 -7.76
N GLU A 282 7.91 -7.44 -7.88
CA GLU A 282 9.03 -8.04 -7.17
C GLU A 282 8.95 -7.92 -5.65
N THR A 283 8.11 -7.04 -5.09
CA THR A 283 7.93 -6.90 -3.64
C THR A 283 6.51 -7.30 -3.26
N ASP A 284 6.39 -8.32 -2.41
CA ASP A 284 5.13 -8.70 -1.76
C ASP A 284 4.84 -7.74 -0.61
N ILE A 285 3.66 -7.13 -0.62
CA ILE A 285 3.23 -6.25 0.47
C ILE A 285 3.17 -6.97 1.83
N CYS A 286 3.02 -8.30 1.84
CA CYS A 286 2.98 -9.09 3.07
C CYS A 286 4.37 -9.60 3.52
N GLY A 287 5.43 -9.20 2.83
CA GLY A 287 6.81 -9.51 3.20
C GLY A 287 7.25 -10.94 2.94
N ARG A 288 6.53 -11.70 2.09
CA ARG A 288 6.83 -13.12 1.81
C ARG A 288 7.90 -13.29 0.75
N TRP A 289 8.07 -12.30 -0.12
CA TRP A 289 9.19 -12.20 -1.05
C TRP A 289 9.52 -10.75 -1.39
N ASP A 290 10.74 -10.55 -1.82
CA ASP A 290 11.24 -9.36 -2.50
C ASP A 290 12.20 -9.78 -3.64
N ALA A 291 12.78 -8.81 -4.35
CA ALA A 291 13.57 -9.06 -5.55
C ALA A 291 14.82 -9.93 -5.34
N ASP A 292 15.38 -9.93 -4.13
CA ASP A 292 16.54 -10.75 -3.75
C ASP A 292 16.18 -12.09 -3.08
N THR A 293 14.90 -12.35 -2.82
CA THR A 293 14.42 -13.63 -2.27
C THR A 293 14.62 -14.79 -3.25
N GLU A 294 15.10 -15.94 -2.77
CA GLU A 294 15.45 -17.12 -3.60
C GLU A 294 14.32 -17.55 -4.55
N HIS A 295 13.09 -17.65 -4.05
CA HIS A 295 11.90 -18.04 -4.83
C HIS A 295 11.64 -17.10 -6.01
N TYR A 296 11.66 -15.79 -5.77
CA TYR A 296 11.44 -14.78 -6.81
C TYR A 296 12.57 -14.81 -7.84
N ARG A 297 13.81 -14.98 -7.39
CA ARG A 297 14.96 -15.13 -8.27
C ARG A 297 14.87 -16.38 -9.14
N LEU A 298 14.37 -17.49 -8.59
CA LEU A 298 14.15 -18.73 -9.34
C LEU A 298 13.01 -18.57 -10.37
N LEU A 299 11.93 -17.86 -10.02
CA LEU A 299 10.83 -17.52 -10.92
C LEU A 299 11.33 -16.78 -12.18
N LEU A 300 12.20 -15.78 -12.00
CA LEU A 300 12.80 -15.06 -13.13
C LEU A 300 13.76 -15.95 -13.94
N LYS A 301 14.54 -16.83 -13.27
CA LYS A 301 15.42 -17.80 -13.94
C LYS A 301 14.66 -18.77 -14.84
N THR A 302 13.44 -19.15 -14.47
CA THR A 302 12.57 -20.07 -15.26
C THR A 302 11.73 -19.35 -16.32
N ASN A 303 12.03 -18.07 -16.59
CA ASN A 303 11.41 -17.25 -17.64
C ASN A 303 9.92 -16.92 -17.41
N HIS A 304 9.49 -16.89 -16.15
CA HIS A 304 8.20 -16.29 -15.81
C HIS A 304 8.37 -14.76 -15.72
N ARG A 305 7.43 -14.04 -16.35
CA ARG A 305 7.48 -12.57 -16.47
C ARG A 305 6.69 -11.85 -15.38
N SER A 306 5.86 -12.57 -14.62
CA SER A 306 4.98 -12.05 -13.57
C SER A 306 4.81 -13.10 -12.48
N VAL A 307 4.46 -12.64 -11.28
CA VAL A 307 4.21 -13.49 -10.12
C VAL A 307 2.95 -14.32 -10.35
N PRO A 308 3.03 -15.66 -10.24
CA PRO A 308 1.87 -16.52 -10.41
C PRO A 308 0.77 -16.20 -9.39
N PHE A 309 -0.49 -16.33 -9.81
CA PHE A 309 -1.63 -16.07 -8.92
C PHE A 309 -1.64 -17.02 -7.71
N GLU A 310 -1.09 -18.23 -7.85
CA GLU A 310 -0.98 -19.24 -6.79
C GLU A 310 -0.03 -18.83 -5.65
N TRP A 311 0.78 -17.77 -5.82
CA TRP A 311 1.58 -17.19 -4.74
C TRP A 311 0.78 -16.17 -3.92
N LYS A 312 -0.36 -15.71 -4.44
CA LYS A 312 -1.18 -14.70 -3.81
C LYS A 312 -2.19 -15.34 -2.86
N HIS A 313 -2.59 -14.59 -1.85
CA HIS A 313 -3.72 -14.89 -0.98
C HIS A 313 -4.65 -13.68 -0.95
N LYS A 314 -5.81 -13.79 -0.29
CA LYS A 314 -6.75 -12.68 -0.09
C LYS A 314 -6.10 -11.41 0.46
N PHE A 315 -6.82 -10.29 0.40
CA PHE A 315 -6.39 -9.04 1.02
C PHE A 315 -6.37 -9.18 2.55
N CYS A 316 -5.21 -9.56 3.09
CA CYS A 316 -5.03 -9.98 4.48
C CYS A 316 -4.73 -8.80 5.43
N HIS A 317 -4.66 -9.09 6.73
CA HIS A 317 -4.35 -8.14 7.79
C HIS A 317 -3.06 -7.34 7.59
N THR A 318 -1.93 -7.97 7.22
CA THR A 318 -0.66 -7.25 7.00
C THR A 318 -0.80 -6.24 5.86
N SER A 319 -1.34 -6.66 4.73
CA SER A 319 -1.56 -5.81 3.57
C SER A 319 -2.54 -4.68 3.88
N ALA A 320 -3.67 -5.01 4.52
CA ALA A 320 -4.69 -4.05 4.91
C ALA A 320 -4.14 -2.99 5.88
N GLN A 321 -3.37 -3.39 6.89
CA GLN A 321 -2.72 -2.45 7.82
C GLN A 321 -1.79 -1.49 7.06
N ALA A 322 -0.93 -2.00 6.17
CA ALA A 322 -0.01 -1.16 5.41
C ALA A 322 -0.74 -0.16 4.51
N ILE A 323 -1.76 -0.61 3.78
CA ILE A 323 -2.58 0.27 2.93
C ILE A 323 -3.32 1.31 3.77
N VAL A 324 -3.99 0.92 4.85
CA VAL A 324 -4.73 1.82 5.75
C VAL A 324 -3.81 2.86 6.37
N HIS A 325 -2.63 2.46 6.86
CA HIS A 325 -1.67 3.39 7.42
C HIS A 325 -1.13 4.37 6.36
N CYS A 326 -0.89 3.91 5.13
CA CYS A 326 -0.54 4.80 4.03
C CYS A 326 -1.66 5.77 3.66
N ILE A 327 -2.92 5.32 3.58
CA ILE A 327 -4.10 6.18 3.35
C ILE A 327 -4.16 7.26 4.46
N ALA A 328 -4.00 6.87 5.72
CA ALA A 328 -3.95 7.81 6.83
C ALA A 328 -2.78 8.81 6.70
N GLY A 329 -1.60 8.34 6.29
CA GLY A 329 -0.40 9.15 6.10
C GLY A 329 -0.51 10.20 4.98
N ILE A 330 -1.17 9.87 3.86
CA ILE A 330 -1.33 10.80 2.73
C ILE A 330 -2.42 11.85 2.92
N SER A 331 -3.21 11.79 3.99
CA SER A 331 -4.34 12.68 4.21
C SER A 331 -4.03 14.19 4.18
N SER A 332 -2.80 14.62 4.48
CA SER A 332 -2.37 16.02 4.32
C SER A 332 -1.77 16.32 2.93
N LEU A 333 -1.51 15.29 2.13
CA LEU A 333 -0.98 15.37 0.77
C LEU A 333 -2.12 15.34 -0.28
N SER A 334 -3.16 14.57 -0.01
CA SER A 334 -4.07 14.06 -1.05
C SER A 334 -5.27 14.94 -1.35
N GLY A 335 -5.35 16.20 -0.88
CA GLY A 335 -6.50 17.08 -1.16
C GLY A 335 -7.87 16.56 -0.65
N LEU A 336 -7.89 15.38 -0.01
CA LEU A 336 -9.09 14.66 0.46
C LEU A 336 -9.79 15.36 1.63
N SER A 337 -9.21 16.43 2.17
CA SER A 337 -9.87 17.22 3.19
C SER A 337 -10.94 18.10 2.53
N ARG A 338 -12.18 18.06 3.04
CA ARG A 338 -13.26 19.01 2.69
C ARG A 338 -12.85 20.50 2.75
N ARG A 339 -11.73 20.83 3.43
CA ARG A 339 -11.18 22.20 3.51
C ARG A 339 -10.35 22.61 2.29
N SER A 340 -9.79 21.66 1.55
CA SER A 340 -9.15 21.93 0.26
C SER A 340 -10.21 21.74 -0.82
N ASN A 341 -10.62 22.82 -1.49
CA ASN A 341 -11.47 22.77 -2.70
C ASN A 341 -10.80 22.05 -3.90
N ASP A 342 -9.84 21.16 -3.65
CA ASP A 342 -9.10 20.41 -4.65
C ASP A 342 -9.87 19.11 -4.94
N ASP A 343 -10.66 19.12 -6.03
CA ASP A 343 -11.34 17.94 -6.60
C ASP A 343 -10.29 16.86 -6.93
N THR A 344 -10.01 15.98 -5.98
CA THR A 344 -9.03 14.91 -6.16
C THR A 344 -9.66 13.79 -6.97
N MET A 345 -9.56 13.90 -8.29
CA MET A 345 -10.05 12.90 -9.24
C MET A 345 -9.04 11.77 -9.40
N SER A 346 -9.54 10.54 -9.45
CA SER A 346 -8.74 9.35 -9.72
C SER A 346 -8.32 9.32 -11.19
N GLY A 347 -7.10 8.82 -11.41
CA GLY A 347 -6.58 8.47 -12.71
C GLY A 347 -6.87 7.03 -13.13
N LEU A 348 -7.44 6.19 -12.26
CA LEU A 348 -7.76 4.79 -12.58
C LEU A 348 -9.11 4.65 -13.26
N PHE A 349 -9.26 3.57 -14.02
CA PHE A 349 -10.46 3.21 -14.76
C PHE A 349 -10.95 4.36 -15.64
N LEU A 350 -10.01 5.20 -16.12
CA LEU A 350 -10.32 6.39 -16.87
C LEU A 350 -10.93 6.01 -18.22
N LYS A 351 -12.13 6.54 -18.51
CA LYS A 351 -12.79 6.34 -19.81
C LYS A 351 -13.23 7.68 -20.40
N HIS A 352 -13.46 7.67 -21.70
CA HIS A 352 -14.05 8.80 -22.42
C HIS A 352 -15.35 8.35 -23.06
N CYS A 353 -16.41 9.15 -22.93
CA CYS A 353 -17.64 8.88 -23.65
C CYS A 353 -17.42 9.17 -25.15
N SER A 354 -17.56 8.14 -25.99
CA SER A 354 -17.42 8.25 -27.45
C SER A 354 -18.44 9.18 -28.10
N HIS A 355 -19.61 9.38 -27.48
CA HIS A 355 -20.68 10.21 -28.02
C HIS A 355 -20.55 11.70 -27.65
N CYS A 356 -20.42 12.03 -26.35
CA CYS A 356 -20.35 13.44 -25.90
C CYS A 356 -18.91 13.94 -25.65
N GLY A 357 -17.90 13.07 -25.72
CA GLY A 357 -16.50 13.41 -25.45
C GLY A 357 -16.16 13.64 -23.97
N LYS A 358 -17.11 13.44 -23.04
CA LYS A 358 -16.90 13.69 -21.62
C LYS A 358 -15.86 12.72 -21.05
N LYS A 359 -14.91 13.27 -20.28
CA LYS A 359 -13.94 12.51 -19.49
C LYS A 359 -14.65 11.94 -18.26
N LEU A 360 -14.67 10.61 -18.15
CA LEU A 360 -15.34 9.87 -17.07
C LEU A 360 -14.28 9.51 -16.03
N GLN A 361 -14.16 10.35 -15.00
CA GLN A 361 -13.22 10.19 -13.90
C GLN A 361 -13.92 9.84 -12.60
N LEU A 362 -13.34 8.89 -11.90
CA LEU A 362 -13.83 8.46 -10.60
C LEU A 362 -13.33 9.40 -9.50
N ARG A 363 -14.07 9.43 -8.39
CA ARG A 363 -13.59 10.00 -7.13
C ARG A 363 -13.09 8.87 -6.22
N PRO A 364 -12.34 9.17 -5.15
CA PRO A 364 -11.65 8.20 -4.29
C PRO A 364 -12.51 7.01 -3.83
N LEU A 365 -13.74 7.27 -3.39
CA LEU A 365 -14.64 6.21 -2.92
C LEU A 365 -15.24 5.39 -4.07
N HIS A 366 -15.46 5.98 -5.25
CA HIS A 366 -15.85 5.20 -6.44
C HIS A 366 -14.73 4.27 -6.89
N THR A 367 -13.48 4.75 -6.85
CA THR A 367 -12.29 3.94 -7.13
C THR A 367 -12.21 2.78 -6.14
N LEU A 368 -12.37 3.02 -4.83
CA LEU A 368 -12.41 1.95 -3.83
C LEU A 368 -13.51 0.91 -4.13
N VAL A 369 -14.71 1.34 -4.49
CA VAL A 369 -15.83 0.44 -4.82
C VAL A 369 -15.49 -0.45 -6.02
N LEU A 370 -14.87 0.08 -7.08
CA LEU A 370 -14.43 -0.73 -8.21
C LEU A 370 -13.26 -1.65 -7.85
N THR A 371 -12.29 -1.17 -7.10
CA THR A 371 -11.16 -1.99 -6.62
C THR A 371 -11.67 -3.16 -5.80
N ALA A 372 -12.62 -2.95 -4.89
CA ALA A 372 -13.29 -4.01 -4.15
C ALA A 372 -14.01 -4.99 -5.10
N PHE A 373 -14.79 -4.50 -6.06
CA PHE A 373 -15.47 -5.36 -7.03
C PHE A 373 -14.50 -6.23 -7.85
N PHE A 374 -13.42 -5.64 -8.37
CA PHE A 374 -12.38 -6.37 -9.11
C PHE A 374 -11.63 -7.36 -8.20
N LEU A 375 -11.38 -7.03 -6.95
CA LEU A 375 -10.83 -7.96 -5.96
C LEU A 375 -11.78 -9.15 -5.74
N GLY A 376 -13.08 -8.93 -5.62
CA GLY A 376 -14.06 -10.02 -5.50
C GLY A 376 -14.09 -10.91 -6.75
N LYS A 377 -14.07 -10.30 -7.93
CA LYS A 377 -14.15 -10.96 -9.24
C LYS A 377 -12.89 -11.72 -9.64
N HIS A 378 -11.71 -11.20 -9.34
CA HIS A 378 -10.42 -11.73 -9.81
C HIS A 378 -9.46 -12.15 -8.68
N GLY A 379 -9.85 -11.98 -7.43
CA GLY A 379 -9.09 -12.37 -6.25
C GLY A 379 -9.40 -13.75 -5.72
N CYS A 380 -8.70 -14.13 -4.64
CA CYS A 380 -8.73 -15.46 -4.04
C CYS A 380 -10.13 -15.86 -3.55
N GLU A 381 -10.44 -17.16 -3.52
CA GLU A 381 -11.78 -17.67 -3.18
C GLU A 381 -12.22 -17.36 -1.74
N ASP A 382 -11.25 -17.24 -0.84
CA ASP A 382 -11.36 -16.95 0.59
C ASP A 382 -11.40 -15.44 0.93
N GLU A 383 -11.54 -14.57 -0.08
CA GLU A 383 -11.72 -13.14 0.13
C GLU A 383 -13.01 -12.84 0.90
N ASN A 384 -12.93 -11.96 1.89
CA ASN A 384 -14.05 -11.59 2.75
C ASN A 384 -14.25 -10.07 2.88
N PHE A 385 -13.50 -9.28 2.13
CA PHE A 385 -13.58 -7.83 2.08
C PHE A 385 -13.26 -7.11 3.39
N PHE A 386 -12.72 -7.79 4.40
CA PHE A 386 -12.33 -7.16 5.67
C PHE A 386 -11.35 -5.99 5.45
N GLY A 387 -10.30 -6.20 4.65
CA GLY A 387 -9.36 -5.13 4.30
C GLY A 387 -10.00 -3.97 3.53
N MET A 388 -10.99 -4.24 2.67
CA MET A 388 -11.72 -3.21 1.93
C MET A 388 -12.61 -2.35 2.85
N ILE A 389 -13.24 -2.98 3.85
CA ILE A 389 -13.99 -2.30 4.89
C ILE A 389 -13.08 -1.37 5.69
N ALA A 390 -11.88 -1.84 6.05
CA ALA A 390 -10.92 -0.98 6.73
C ALA A 390 -10.46 0.22 5.87
N CYS A 391 -10.23 0.01 4.57
CA CYS A 391 -9.91 1.09 3.64
C CYS A 391 -11.07 2.11 3.54
N LEU A 392 -12.33 1.64 3.50
CA LEU A 392 -13.51 2.50 3.47
C LEU A 392 -13.58 3.42 4.70
N PHE A 393 -13.50 2.84 5.90
CA PHE A 393 -13.52 3.63 7.14
C PHE A 393 -12.37 4.62 7.20
N THR A 394 -11.18 4.22 6.76
CA THR A 394 -10.00 5.09 6.75
C THR A 394 -10.19 6.27 5.79
N LEU A 395 -10.65 6.03 4.56
CA LEU A 395 -10.88 7.07 3.56
C LEU A 395 -11.92 8.09 4.04
N VAL A 396 -13.04 7.63 4.59
CA VAL A 396 -14.06 8.51 5.14
C VAL A 396 -13.52 9.24 6.39
N GLY A 397 -12.72 8.55 7.22
CA GLY A 397 -12.12 9.11 8.44
C GLY A 397 -11.12 10.23 8.17
N ILE A 398 -10.51 10.26 6.98
CA ILE A 398 -9.64 11.35 6.52
C ILE A 398 -10.36 12.42 5.67
N GLY A 399 -11.66 12.26 5.42
CA GLY A 399 -12.51 13.29 4.83
C GLY A 399 -13.10 12.99 3.45
N ALA A 400 -12.92 11.78 2.90
CA ALA A 400 -13.57 11.41 1.64
C ALA A 400 -15.10 11.44 1.81
N ASP A 401 -15.79 12.15 0.90
CA ASP A 401 -17.23 12.38 0.99
C ASP A 401 -18.01 11.24 0.32
N VAL A 402 -18.89 10.58 1.07
CA VAL A 402 -19.72 9.49 0.55
C VAL A 402 -20.85 9.97 -0.37
N LEU A 403 -21.18 11.26 -0.34
CA LEU A 403 -22.21 11.89 -1.18
C LEU A 403 -21.65 12.42 -2.50
N ASP A 404 -20.33 12.42 -2.67
CA ASP A 404 -19.68 12.85 -3.89
C ASP A 404 -20.18 12.05 -5.09
N THR A 405 -20.45 12.73 -6.21
CA THR A 405 -20.87 12.08 -7.44
C THR A 405 -19.79 12.11 -8.51
N ALA A 406 -19.83 11.12 -9.41
CA ALA A 406 -18.95 11.02 -10.56
C ALA A 406 -19.74 10.49 -11.76
N ASP A 407 -19.40 10.97 -12.97
CA ASP A 407 -19.93 10.44 -14.22
C ASP A 407 -19.29 9.10 -14.56
N ILE A 408 -20.09 8.03 -14.50
CA ILE A 408 -19.61 6.66 -14.65
C ILE A 408 -20.44 5.93 -15.71
N SER A 409 -19.77 5.21 -16.60
CA SER A 409 -20.38 4.25 -17.52
C SER A 409 -19.88 2.85 -17.20
N LEU A 410 -20.73 2.01 -16.59
CA LEU A 410 -20.37 0.63 -16.28
C LEU A 410 -20.08 -0.20 -17.53
N SER A 411 -20.78 0.07 -18.64
CA SER A 411 -20.51 -0.59 -19.91
C SER A 411 -19.08 -0.29 -20.38
N LEU A 412 -18.63 0.96 -20.34
CA LEU A 412 -17.26 1.29 -20.78
C LEU A 412 -16.15 0.79 -19.83
N ILE A 413 -16.47 0.62 -18.55
CA ILE A 413 -15.51 0.11 -17.54
C ILE A 413 -15.42 -1.41 -17.59
N LEU A 414 -16.54 -2.11 -17.77
CA LEU A 414 -16.62 -3.57 -17.64
C LEU A 414 -16.76 -4.32 -18.96
N SER A 415 -17.17 -3.65 -20.04
CA SER A 415 -17.25 -4.23 -21.39
C SER A 415 -16.46 -3.39 -22.41
N SER A 416 -16.07 -4.03 -23.51
CA SER A 416 -15.35 -3.39 -24.62
C SER A 416 -16.28 -2.82 -25.69
N GLU A 417 -17.59 -2.77 -25.44
CA GLU A 417 -18.57 -2.35 -26.44
C GLU A 417 -18.79 -0.84 -26.42
N TYR A 418 -18.44 -0.20 -27.54
CA TYR A 418 -18.75 1.19 -27.81
C TYR A 418 -20.22 1.30 -28.22
N GLY A 419 -21.06 1.75 -27.28
CA GLY A 419 -22.43 2.16 -27.60
C GLY A 419 -22.44 3.43 -28.46
N ASN A 420 -23.45 3.56 -29.33
CA ASN A 420 -23.69 4.77 -30.13
C ASN A 420 -24.35 5.92 -29.31
N GLU A 421 -24.63 5.70 -28.02
CA GLU A 421 -25.35 6.64 -27.15
C GLU A 421 -24.59 6.87 -25.83
N CYS A 422 -24.84 8.01 -25.17
CA CYS A 422 -24.29 8.29 -23.84
C CYS A 422 -24.91 7.36 -22.78
N SER A 423 -24.12 6.42 -22.24
CA SER A 423 -24.54 5.53 -21.16
C SER A 423 -24.05 5.93 -19.76
N HIS A 424 -23.25 7.01 -19.65
CA HIS A 424 -22.72 7.45 -18.36
C HIS A 424 -23.82 8.10 -17.50
N LYS A 425 -23.72 7.91 -16.18
CA LYS A 425 -24.62 8.49 -15.18
C LYS A 425 -23.79 9.14 -14.09
N ASP A 426 -24.26 10.30 -13.61
CA ASP A 426 -23.70 10.93 -12.43
C ASP A 426 -24.24 10.23 -11.18
N ILE A 427 -23.38 9.50 -10.47
CA ILE A 427 -23.79 8.59 -9.39
C ILE A 427 -22.86 8.68 -8.18
N THR A 428 -23.37 8.39 -6.99
CA THR A 428 -22.58 8.25 -5.75
C THR A 428 -21.87 6.89 -5.68
N PRO A 429 -20.89 6.70 -4.78
CA PRO A 429 -20.27 5.39 -4.52
C PRO A 429 -21.31 4.32 -4.15
N LEU A 430 -22.33 4.67 -3.35
CA LEU A 430 -23.40 3.74 -2.99
C LEU A 430 -24.24 3.31 -4.19
N CYS A 431 -24.58 4.26 -5.08
CA CYS A 431 -25.28 3.96 -6.32
C CYS A 431 -24.44 3.05 -7.22
N LEU A 432 -23.14 3.29 -7.34
CA LEU A 432 -22.21 2.42 -8.08
C LEU A 432 -22.19 0.99 -7.52
N ALA A 433 -22.01 0.83 -6.21
CA ALA A 433 -22.00 -0.48 -5.55
C ALA A 433 -23.33 -1.23 -5.76
N SER A 434 -24.45 -0.51 -5.70
CA SER A 434 -25.79 -1.06 -5.94
C SER A 434 -25.98 -1.51 -7.39
N LEU A 435 -25.48 -0.74 -8.37
CA LEU A 435 -25.52 -1.11 -9.78
C LEU A 435 -24.68 -2.35 -10.05
N LEU A 436 -23.44 -2.41 -9.54
CA LEU A 436 -22.58 -3.60 -9.67
C LEU A 436 -23.25 -4.85 -9.09
N THR A 437 -23.89 -4.70 -7.93
CA THR A 437 -24.64 -5.80 -7.29
C THR A 437 -25.79 -6.29 -8.17
N LYS A 438 -26.60 -5.36 -8.69
CA LYS A 438 -27.77 -5.69 -9.51
C LYS A 438 -27.40 -6.27 -10.87
N GLU A 439 -26.38 -5.71 -11.51
CA GLU A 439 -26.03 -6.02 -12.90
C GLU A 439 -25.09 -7.21 -13.03
N PHE A 440 -24.25 -7.52 -12.04
CA PHE A 440 -23.20 -8.54 -12.19
C PHE A 440 -23.26 -9.68 -11.18
N LEU A 441 -23.67 -9.42 -9.94
CA LEU A 441 -23.75 -10.48 -8.91
C LEU A 441 -24.97 -11.39 -9.05
N GLY A 442 -25.86 -11.10 -10.00
CA GLY A 442 -27.01 -11.94 -10.37
C GLY A 442 -26.90 -12.63 -11.73
N LEU A 443 -25.78 -12.49 -12.44
CA LEU A 443 -25.58 -13.09 -13.78
C LEU A 443 -25.02 -14.51 -13.70
N GLU A 444 -25.48 -15.37 -14.61
CA GLU A 444 -24.92 -16.72 -14.80
C GLU A 444 -23.42 -16.62 -15.16
N GLY A 445 -22.56 -17.24 -14.34
CA GLY A 445 -21.11 -17.31 -14.58
C GLY A 445 -20.21 -16.55 -13.59
N LEU A 446 -20.77 -15.74 -12.68
CA LEU A 446 -20.02 -15.12 -11.58
C LEU A 446 -20.40 -15.76 -10.24
N GLU A 447 -19.82 -16.92 -9.93
CA GLU A 447 -20.06 -17.62 -8.67
C GLU A 447 -19.10 -17.14 -7.58
N TRP A 448 -19.48 -16.08 -6.88
CA TRP A 448 -18.78 -15.71 -5.63
C TRP A 448 -19.03 -16.78 -4.55
N THR A 449 -18.05 -16.99 -3.69
CA THR A 449 -18.24 -17.78 -2.47
C THR A 449 -19.24 -17.10 -1.54
N GLU A 450 -19.79 -17.84 -0.58
CA GLU A 450 -20.68 -17.27 0.43
C GLU A 450 -19.98 -16.15 1.21
N GLU A 451 -18.74 -16.40 1.64
CA GLU A 451 -17.94 -15.43 2.38
C GLU A 451 -17.72 -14.13 1.60
N LYS A 452 -17.40 -14.20 0.29
CA LYS A 452 -17.31 -13.03 -0.59
C LYS A 452 -18.63 -12.26 -0.66
N ARG A 453 -19.76 -12.96 -0.85
CA ARG A 453 -21.08 -12.31 -0.92
C ARG A 453 -21.42 -11.61 0.39
N GLU A 454 -21.12 -12.23 1.52
CA GLU A 454 -21.35 -11.64 2.83
C GLU A 454 -20.46 -10.41 3.06
N GLY A 455 -19.17 -10.50 2.76
CA GLY A 455 -18.25 -9.37 2.88
C GLY A 455 -18.61 -8.19 1.98
N TRP A 456 -19.00 -8.45 0.73
CA TRP A 456 -19.49 -7.40 -0.16
C TRP A 456 -20.80 -6.78 0.34
N TRP A 457 -21.71 -7.59 0.87
CA TRP A 457 -22.95 -7.10 1.48
C TRP A 457 -22.65 -6.18 2.66
N VAL A 458 -21.74 -6.57 3.56
CA VAL A 458 -21.30 -5.76 4.70
C VAL A 458 -20.68 -4.44 4.20
N PHE A 459 -19.79 -4.50 3.22
CA PHE A 459 -19.18 -3.31 2.62
C PHE A 459 -20.25 -2.34 2.08
N CYS A 460 -21.24 -2.86 1.35
CA CYS A 460 -22.36 -2.06 0.84
C CYS A 460 -23.28 -1.52 1.94
N ASP A 461 -23.50 -2.28 3.02
CA ASP A 461 -24.33 -1.85 4.15
C ASP A 461 -23.66 -0.72 4.93
N ILE A 462 -22.36 -0.82 5.20
CA ILE A 462 -21.58 0.25 5.83
C ILE A 462 -21.65 1.51 4.97
N LEU A 463 -21.44 1.39 3.65
CA LEU A 463 -21.54 2.53 2.73
C LEU A 463 -22.94 3.16 2.74
N ARG A 464 -24.00 2.35 2.82
CA ARG A 464 -25.39 2.82 2.92
C ARG A 464 -25.65 3.58 4.22
N ARG A 465 -25.15 3.07 5.35
CA ARG A 465 -25.26 3.73 6.65
C ARG A 465 -24.52 5.06 6.67
N LEU A 466 -23.31 5.09 6.09
CA LEU A 466 -22.52 6.33 5.95
C LEU A 466 -23.22 7.37 5.07
N ASP A 467 -23.80 6.95 3.94
CA ASP A 467 -24.58 7.81 3.04
C ASP A 467 -25.81 8.39 3.76
N ALA A 468 -26.59 7.54 4.44
CA ALA A 468 -27.75 7.96 5.24
C ALA A 468 -27.36 8.93 6.36
N ALA A 469 -26.31 8.60 7.13
CA ALA A 469 -25.77 9.44 8.20
C ALA A 469 -25.33 10.82 7.69
N SER A 470 -24.70 10.86 6.52
CA SER A 470 -24.24 12.11 5.87
C SER A 470 -25.41 12.94 5.36
N ASN A 471 -26.43 12.31 4.75
CA ASN A 471 -27.66 12.98 4.31
C ASN A 471 -28.47 13.54 5.48
N GLU A 472 -28.60 12.81 6.59
CA GLU A 472 -29.27 13.29 7.79
C GLU A 472 -28.55 14.52 8.38
N PHE A 473 -27.22 14.50 8.40
CA PHE A 473 -26.41 15.63 8.87
C PHE A 473 -26.61 16.88 8.00
N MET A 474 -26.64 16.74 6.67
CA MET A 474 -26.84 17.86 5.74
C MET A 474 -28.24 18.49 5.84
N ASN A 475 -29.24 17.70 6.22
CA ASN A 475 -30.64 18.13 6.32
C ASN A 475 -31.05 18.55 7.75
N GLY A 476 -30.18 18.44 8.74
CA GLY A 476 -30.49 18.77 10.14
C GLY A 476 -30.64 20.27 10.41
N GLU A 477 -31.65 20.66 11.19
CA GLU A 477 -31.77 22.01 11.73
C GLU A 477 -30.80 22.20 12.92
N TYR A 478 -29.81 23.07 12.76
CA TYR A 478 -28.86 23.41 13.82
C TYR A 478 -29.40 24.58 14.67
N GLU A 479 -29.47 24.40 15.99
CA GLU A 479 -29.69 25.52 16.92
C GLU A 479 -28.32 26.10 17.31
N GLN A 480 -28.17 27.40 17.10
CA GLN A 480 -26.98 28.15 17.49
C GLN A 480 -27.17 28.64 18.93
N GLU A 481 -26.63 27.92 19.92
CA GLU A 481 -26.56 28.46 21.28
C GLU A 481 -25.44 29.53 21.30
N THR A 482 -25.84 30.78 21.53
CA THR A 482 -24.94 31.92 21.70
C THR A 482 -25.03 32.43 23.13
N GLU A 483 -24.17 31.92 24.01
CA GLU A 483 -23.82 32.60 25.27
C GLU A 483 -22.31 32.42 25.53
N ASP A 484 -21.54 33.47 25.24
CA ASP A 484 -20.17 33.76 25.70
C ASP A 484 -19.15 32.60 25.80
N GLY A 485 -19.09 31.74 24.76
CA GLY A 485 -18.09 30.67 24.57
C GLY A 485 -17.94 30.28 23.09
N PRO A 486 -16.98 29.40 22.72
CA PRO A 486 -16.81 28.94 21.34
C PRO A 486 -18.12 28.33 20.80
N VAL A 487 -18.41 28.58 19.52
CA VAL A 487 -19.68 28.19 18.88
C VAL A 487 -19.77 26.67 18.78
N ILE A 488 -20.54 26.03 19.67
CA ILE A 488 -20.78 24.59 19.62
C ILE A 488 -21.96 24.28 18.71
N TYR A 489 -21.73 23.55 17.62
CA TYR A 489 -22.80 23.01 16.78
C TYR A 489 -23.36 21.75 17.42
N HIS A 490 -24.43 21.88 18.20
CA HIS A 490 -25.17 20.73 18.72
C HIS A 490 -26.28 20.32 17.74
N ASN A 491 -26.21 19.11 17.20
CA ASN A 491 -27.36 18.49 16.55
C ASN A 491 -28.42 18.18 17.63
N LYS A 492 -29.61 18.78 17.52
CA LYS A 492 -30.74 18.64 18.47
C LYS A 492 -31.09 17.21 18.86
N ARG A 493 -30.78 16.21 18.02
CA ARG A 493 -31.13 14.80 18.27
C ARG A 493 -30.09 13.99 19.02
N VAL A 494 -28.81 14.41 19.07
CA VAL A 494 -27.77 13.68 19.83
C VAL A 494 -28.06 13.70 21.34
N ARG A 495 -28.74 14.75 21.82
CA ARG A 495 -29.28 14.80 23.20
C ARG A 495 -30.34 13.71 23.49
N SER A 496 -31.09 13.24 22.49
CA SER A 496 -32.21 12.31 22.73
C SER A 496 -31.77 10.85 22.95
N THR A 497 -30.55 10.48 22.55
CA THR A 497 -29.98 9.15 22.78
C THR A 497 -29.27 9.02 24.13
N GLU A 498 -28.94 10.12 24.81
CA GLU A 498 -28.39 10.09 26.17
C GLU A 498 -29.41 9.60 27.21
N GLU A 499 -30.73 9.76 26.97
CA GLU A 499 -31.78 9.33 27.90
C GLU A 499 -32.02 7.81 27.94
N HIS A 500 -31.36 7.02 27.09
CA HIS A 500 -31.48 5.55 27.10
C HIS A 500 -30.26 4.82 27.72
N ALA A 501 -29.33 5.56 28.34
CA ALA A 501 -28.14 5.01 29.02
C ALA A 501 -28.48 4.33 30.36
N GLY A 502 -29.23 3.22 30.31
CA GLY A 502 -29.58 2.39 31.46
C GLY A 502 -28.83 1.05 31.56
N GLN A 503 -27.98 0.67 30.59
CA GLN A 503 -27.33 -0.64 30.57
C GLN A 503 -25.88 -0.54 30.08
N ALA A 504 -24.95 -0.85 31.00
CA ALA A 504 -23.51 -1.11 30.80
C ALA A 504 -22.79 -0.17 29.81
N THR A 505 -22.61 1.09 30.18
CA THR A 505 -21.82 2.04 29.41
C THR A 505 -20.33 1.78 29.61
N MET A 506 -19.68 1.25 28.57
CA MET A 506 -18.23 1.43 28.39
C MET A 506 -17.91 2.92 28.56
N PRO A 507 -16.85 3.31 29.30
CA PRO A 507 -16.53 4.72 29.51
C PRO A 507 -16.15 5.35 28.17
N TYR A 508 -17.10 6.01 27.51
CA TYR A 508 -16.85 6.76 26.29
C TYR A 508 -15.91 7.92 26.60
N MET A 509 -14.82 8.04 25.82
CA MET A 509 -14.01 9.25 25.86
C MET A 509 -14.79 10.37 25.16
N PRO A 510 -15.01 11.54 25.80
CA PRO A 510 -15.71 12.66 25.17
C PRO A 510 -15.04 13.02 23.85
N CYS A 511 -15.84 13.01 22.79
CA CYS A 511 -15.40 13.31 21.44
C CYS A 511 -15.76 14.77 21.14
N ASP A 512 -14.88 15.71 21.50
CA ASP A 512 -15.10 17.10 21.10
C ASP A 512 -14.96 17.19 19.57
N ILE A 513 -16.06 17.59 18.91
CA ILE A 513 -16.13 17.80 17.46
C ILE A 513 -15.02 18.74 16.97
N GLU A 514 -14.54 19.65 17.83
CA GLU A 514 -13.41 20.54 17.57
C GLU A 514 -12.06 19.78 17.51
N SER A 515 -11.87 18.73 18.32
CA SER A 515 -10.63 17.96 18.45
C SER A 515 -10.32 17.06 17.24
N HIS A 516 -11.32 16.79 16.39
CA HIS A 516 -11.16 15.91 15.23
C HIS A 516 -11.33 16.63 13.88
N GLY A 517 -11.68 17.91 13.89
CA GLY A 517 -11.79 18.78 12.72
C GLY A 517 -13.06 18.55 11.87
N ASP A 518 -13.48 19.61 11.16
CA ASP A 518 -14.70 19.66 10.33
C ASP A 518 -14.83 18.59 9.25
N ALA A 519 -13.73 17.91 8.91
CA ALA A 519 -13.69 16.90 7.85
C ALA A 519 -14.40 15.58 8.21
N LYS A 520 -14.76 15.35 9.48
CA LYS A 520 -15.30 14.05 9.94
C LYS A 520 -16.82 14.02 10.12
N ARG A 521 -17.52 15.09 9.73
CA ARG A 521 -18.92 15.41 10.08
C ARG A 521 -19.97 14.30 9.79
N GLY A 522 -19.70 13.33 8.91
CA GLY A 522 -20.57 12.17 8.63
C GLY A 522 -20.35 10.94 9.54
N PHE A 523 -19.22 10.82 10.24
CA PHE A 523 -18.96 9.72 11.18
C PHE A 523 -19.73 9.83 12.51
N PHE A 524 -20.32 11.01 12.78
CA PHE A 524 -20.74 11.39 14.13
C PHE A 524 -22.24 11.17 14.44
N SER A 525 -23.07 10.75 13.49
CA SER A 525 -24.51 10.54 13.74
C SER A 525 -24.91 9.09 14.03
N ASP A 526 -24.10 8.10 13.62
CA ASP A 526 -24.35 6.68 13.90
C ASP A 526 -23.23 6.06 14.76
N HIS A 527 -23.49 5.96 16.07
CA HIS A 527 -22.57 5.33 17.03
C HIS A 527 -22.24 3.87 16.71
N SER A 528 -23.11 3.15 15.99
CA SER A 528 -22.86 1.76 15.60
C SER A 528 -21.67 1.66 14.65
N LEU A 529 -21.49 2.63 13.74
CA LEU A 529 -20.34 2.70 12.82
C LEU A 529 -19.03 2.91 13.58
N GLY A 530 -19.05 3.73 14.64
CA GLY A 530 -17.89 3.90 15.52
C GLY A 530 -17.48 2.60 16.22
N HIS A 531 -18.44 1.81 16.70
CA HIS A 531 -18.16 0.50 17.29
C HIS A 531 -17.56 -0.49 16.28
N ILE A 532 -18.08 -0.50 15.05
CA ILE A 532 -17.55 -1.33 13.97
C ILE A 532 -16.12 -0.91 13.65
N TRP A 533 -15.85 0.38 13.49
CA TRP A 533 -14.52 0.87 13.17
C TRP A 533 -13.50 0.60 14.28
N ALA A 534 -13.89 0.75 15.55
CA ALA A 534 -13.04 0.39 16.68
C ALA A 534 -12.66 -1.10 16.65
N ALA A 535 -13.63 -1.98 16.41
CA ALA A 535 -13.39 -3.42 16.32
C ALA A 535 -12.51 -3.80 15.12
N VAL A 536 -12.70 -3.17 13.96
CA VAL A 536 -11.87 -3.41 12.76
C VAL A 536 -10.43 -2.98 13.00
N GLN A 537 -10.20 -1.84 13.66
CA GLN A 537 -8.85 -1.42 14.04
C GLN A 537 -8.21 -2.38 15.03
N ALA A 538 -8.95 -2.83 16.06
CA ALA A 538 -8.43 -3.80 17.02
C ALA A 538 -8.00 -5.09 16.31
N GLU A 539 -8.87 -5.69 15.50
CA GLU A 539 -8.55 -6.89 14.72
C GLU A 539 -7.31 -6.71 13.82
N LEU A 540 -7.22 -5.58 13.09
CA LEU A 540 -6.05 -5.25 12.28
C LEU A 540 -4.74 -5.19 13.06
N LEU A 541 -4.79 -4.72 14.31
CA LEU A 541 -3.63 -4.43 15.14
C LEU A 541 -3.29 -5.55 16.12
N THR A 542 -4.13 -6.59 16.25
CA THR A 542 -3.93 -7.64 17.25
C THR A 542 -3.87 -9.04 16.67
N TYR A 543 -4.36 -9.27 15.45
CA TYR A 543 -4.47 -10.61 14.89
C TYR A 543 -3.66 -10.84 13.60
N ARG A 544 -2.92 -11.95 13.54
CA ARG A 544 -2.30 -12.50 12.33
C ARG A 544 -2.51 -14.00 12.26
N ARG A 545 -2.55 -14.52 11.04
CA ARG A 545 -2.57 -15.96 10.79
C ARG A 545 -1.18 -16.54 11.10
N GLU A 546 -1.07 -17.36 12.14
CA GLU A 546 0.21 -17.96 12.55
C GLU A 546 0.49 -19.25 11.78
N LYS A 547 -0.53 -20.06 11.48
CA LYS A 547 -0.46 -21.35 10.79
C LYS A 547 -1.43 -21.44 9.62
N ASP A 548 -1.16 -22.37 8.71
CA ASP A 548 -2.01 -22.59 7.53
C ASP A 548 -3.39 -23.15 7.89
N GLU A 549 -3.62 -23.66 9.09
CA GLU A 549 -4.95 -24.08 9.53
C GLU A 549 -5.73 -22.98 10.24
N ASP A 550 -5.07 -21.88 10.62
CA ASP A 550 -5.72 -20.79 11.34
C ASP A 550 -6.63 -19.99 10.40
N GLU A 551 -7.76 -19.54 10.95
CA GLU A 551 -8.72 -18.70 10.26
C GLU A 551 -8.11 -17.33 9.91
N TRP A 552 -8.62 -16.70 8.85
CA TRP A 552 -8.13 -15.38 8.45
C TRP A 552 -8.57 -14.24 9.35
N ILE A 553 -9.64 -14.43 10.12
CA ILE A 553 -10.20 -13.47 11.08
C ILE A 553 -10.22 -14.15 12.44
N SER A 554 -9.89 -13.41 13.50
CA SER A 554 -9.84 -13.93 14.85
C SER A 554 -11.20 -14.38 15.37
N GLN A 555 -11.17 -15.27 16.36
CA GLN A 555 -12.37 -15.63 17.13
C GLN A 555 -12.89 -14.46 17.95
N ASP A 556 -12.04 -13.48 18.28
CA ASP A 556 -12.42 -12.31 19.07
C ASP A 556 -13.25 -11.32 18.25
N PHE A 557 -12.98 -11.21 16.94
CA PHE A 557 -13.82 -10.44 16.02
C PHE A 557 -15.06 -11.23 15.58
N ASP A 558 -14.96 -12.56 15.44
CA ASP A 558 -16.03 -13.47 14.99
C ASP A 558 -16.83 -12.92 13.79
N TRP A 559 -16.26 -13.09 12.60
CA TRP A 559 -16.83 -12.62 11.33
C TRP A 559 -18.30 -13.04 11.12
N LYS A 560 -18.67 -14.26 11.54
CA LYS A 560 -20.03 -14.78 11.33
C LYS A 560 -21.02 -14.07 12.23
N SER A 561 -20.70 -13.94 13.53
CA SER A 561 -21.55 -13.20 14.48
C SER A 561 -21.65 -11.72 14.11
N PHE A 562 -20.56 -11.13 13.62
CA PHE A 562 -20.54 -9.78 13.07
C PHE A 562 -21.54 -9.62 11.92
N CYS A 563 -21.45 -10.46 10.89
CA CYS A 563 -22.35 -10.44 9.74
C CYS A 563 -23.82 -10.64 10.14
N CYS A 564 -24.11 -11.60 11.02
CA CYS A 564 -25.47 -11.87 11.52
C CYS A 564 -26.06 -10.66 12.24
N SER A 565 -25.29 -10.03 13.13
CA SER A 565 -25.72 -8.84 13.88
C SER A 565 -26.08 -7.69 12.93
N LEU A 566 -25.22 -7.42 11.94
CA LEU A 566 -25.48 -6.37 10.96
C LEU A 566 -26.72 -6.64 10.11
N LYS A 567 -26.93 -7.88 9.66
CA LYS A 567 -28.13 -8.27 8.90
C LYS A 567 -29.42 -8.11 9.71
N ALA A 568 -29.34 -8.33 11.03
CA ALA A 568 -30.46 -8.11 11.95
C ALA A 568 -30.71 -6.62 12.26
N GLY A 569 -29.80 -5.72 11.84
CA GLY A 569 -29.86 -4.30 12.20
C GLY A 569 -29.45 -4.04 13.66
N GLU A 570 -28.75 -4.98 14.28
CA GLU A 570 -28.35 -4.93 15.68
C GLU A 570 -26.90 -4.43 15.83
N ARG A 571 -26.54 -4.04 17.06
CA ARG A 571 -25.15 -3.73 17.40
C ARG A 571 -24.31 -5.01 17.23
N PRO A 572 -23.06 -4.92 16.71
CA PRO A 572 -22.23 -6.11 16.56
C PRO A 572 -22.04 -6.84 17.90
N SER A 573 -22.50 -8.10 17.95
CA SER A 573 -22.36 -8.98 19.10
C SER A 573 -21.09 -9.84 18.95
N ILE A 574 -19.93 -9.20 19.07
CA ILE A 574 -18.62 -9.82 18.89
C ILE A 574 -17.79 -9.73 20.18
N PRO A 575 -16.94 -10.72 20.53
CA PRO A 575 -16.18 -10.73 21.79
C PRO A 575 -15.40 -9.44 22.06
N LEU A 576 -14.73 -8.88 21.06
CA LEU A 576 -14.01 -7.60 21.16
C LEU A 576 -14.82 -6.48 21.84
N LEU A 577 -16.14 -6.43 21.59
CA LEU A 577 -17.05 -5.44 22.13
C LEU A 577 -17.67 -5.86 23.46
N HIS A 578 -18.30 -7.03 23.53
CA HIS A 578 -19.14 -7.39 24.69
C HIS A 578 -18.34 -7.96 25.86
N GLU A 579 -17.13 -8.46 25.63
CA GLU A 579 -16.20 -8.90 26.70
C GLU A 579 -15.29 -7.75 27.18
N GLY A 580 -15.41 -6.55 26.60
CA GLY A 580 -14.61 -5.39 27.02
C GLY A 580 -13.11 -5.55 26.74
N MET A 581 -12.75 -6.25 25.66
CA MET A 581 -11.35 -6.51 25.29
C MET A 581 -10.65 -5.23 24.82
N MET A 582 -11.39 -4.28 24.27
CA MET A 582 -10.83 -3.04 23.74
C MET A 582 -10.74 -1.92 24.80
N LYS A 583 -9.69 -1.10 24.74
CA LYS A 583 -9.58 0.15 25.49
C LYS A 583 -10.70 1.13 25.12
N PRO A 584 -10.95 2.17 25.95
CA PRO A 584 -11.87 3.24 25.60
C PRO A 584 -11.52 3.88 24.25
N TYR A 585 -12.54 4.13 23.44
CA TYR A 585 -12.47 4.85 22.18
C TYR A 585 -13.61 5.89 22.10
N CYS A 586 -13.45 6.87 21.22
CA CYS A 586 -14.45 7.92 21.04
C CYS A 586 -15.65 7.44 20.21
N ALA A 587 -16.71 8.25 20.10
CA ALA A 587 -17.90 7.91 19.31
C ALA A 587 -17.60 7.60 17.82
N CYS A 588 -16.48 8.09 17.27
CA CYS A 588 -16.03 7.76 15.92
C CYS A 588 -15.29 6.43 15.80
N GLY A 589 -15.06 5.72 16.91
CA GLY A 589 -14.24 4.51 16.95
C GLY A 589 -12.74 4.77 17.00
N ILE A 590 -12.28 6.01 17.25
CA ILE A 590 -10.85 6.34 17.31
C ILE A 590 -10.33 6.09 18.73
N PHE A 591 -9.20 5.40 18.83
CA PHE A 591 -8.48 5.17 20.09
C PHE A 591 -7.48 6.29 20.38
N GLY A 592 -7.18 6.50 21.67
CA GLY A 592 -6.16 7.45 22.12
C GLY A 592 -6.57 8.93 22.02
N ASP A 593 -5.61 9.80 22.28
CA ASP A 593 -5.78 11.26 22.38
C ASP A 593 -5.71 11.97 21.01
N GLY A 594 -6.51 11.55 20.03
CA GLY A 594 -6.93 12.36 18.87
C GLY A 594 -5.90 12.89 17.86
N TRP A 595 -4.60 12.96 18.18
CA TRP A 595 -3.55 13.52 17.33
C TRP A 595 -2.91 12.45 16.44
N SER A 596 -2.74 11.23 16.95
CA SER A 596 -2.33 10.09 16.13
C SER A 596 -3.49 9.59 15.27
N ARG A 597 -3.35 9.66 13.94
CA ARG A 597 -4.34 9.11 12.99
C ARG A 597 -4.28 7.58 12.89
N ARG A 598 -3.42 6.93 13.67
CA ARG A 598 -3.19 5.48 13.65
C ARG A 598 -3.14 4.96 15.08
N ALA A 599 -4.09 4.11 15.44
CA ALA A 599 -4.02 3.41 16.71
C ALA A 599 -2.86 2.39 16.67
N ARG A 600 -2.21 2.18 17.81
CA ARG A 600 -1.24 1.11 18.04
C ARG A 600 -1.90 -0.05 18.76
N ARG A 601 -1.30 -1.23 18.68
CA ARG A 601 -1.75 -2.44 19.42
C ARG A 601 -2.00 -2.14 20.90
N ASP A 602 -1.06 -1.47 21.54
CA ASP A 602 -1.16 -1.19 22.98
C ASP A 602 -2.21 -0.11 23.31
N GLU A 603 -2.70 0.63 22.32
CA GLU A 603 -3.78 1.62 22.46
C GLU A 603 -5.16 1.02 22.25
N VAL A 604 -5.26 -0.12 21.58
CA VAL A 604 -6.53 -0.81 21.34
C VAL A 604 -6.82 -1.88 22.39
N CYS A 605 -5.81 -2.48 23.01
CA CYS A 605 -5.96 -3.60 23.94
C CYS A 605 -6.20 -3.17 25.40
N ALA A 606 -7.32 -3.54 26.02
CA ALA A 606 -7.57 -3.34 27.46
C ALA A 606 -6.75 -4.29 28.34
N PHE A 607 -6.44 -5.47 27.81
CA PHE A 607 -5.52 -6.46 28.34
C PHE A 607 -4.86 -7.20 27.16
N HIS A 608 -3.84 -8.03 27.40
CA HIS A 608 -3.15 -8.74 26.32
C HIS A 608 -4.02 -9.87 25.74
N PHE A 609 -4.35 -9.79 24.44
CA PHE A 609 -5.00 -10.83 23.64
C PHE A 609 -4.46 -10.91 22.20
N SER A 610 -3.35 -10.23 21.91
CA SER A 610 -2.74 -10.24 20.58
C SER A 610 -1.96 -11.54 20.33
N ASN A 611 -1.87 -11.96 19.06
CA ASN A 611 -1.00 -13.06 18.61
C ASN A 611 0.08 -12.58 17.62
N MET A 612 0.53 -11.33 17.79
CA MET A 612 1.50 -10.73 16.86
C MET A 612 2.96 -10.91 17.31
N GLU A 613 3.21 -11.59 18.43
CA GLU A 613 4.53 -11.75 19.05
C GLU A 613 5.38 -12.91 18.49
N ASP A 614 5.18 -13.28 17.22
CA ASP A 614 6.11 -14.16 16.50
C ASP A 614 7.35 -13.37 16.03
N TRP A 615 8.38 -13.33 16.87
CA TRP A 615 9.64 -12.62 16.64
C TRP A 615 10.36 -13.00 15.33
N SER A 616 10.04 -14.15 14.73
CA SER A 616 10.63 -14.56 13.45
C SER A 616 9.97 -13.89 12.25
N ARG A 617 8.74 -13.37 12.42
CA ARG A 617 7.88 -12.80 11.36
C ARG A 617 7.46 -11.35 11.66
N SER A 618 7.64 -10.87 12.88
CA SER A 618 7.31 -9.52 13.32
C SER A 618 8.50 -8.57 13.21
N THR A 619 8.29 -7.38 12.66
CA THR A 619 9.21 -6.24 12.78
C THR A 619 8.61 -5.17 13.69
N PHE A 620 9.38 -4.67 14.64
CA PHE A 620 8.94 -3.56 15.50
C PHE A 620 9.38 -2.24 14.89
N LEU A 621 8.43 -1.33 14.76
CA LEU A 621 8.61 -0.02 14.15
C LEU A 621 8.40 1.04 15.21
N ASP A 622 9.43 1.86 15.43
CA ASP A 622 9.28 3.04 16.27
C ASP A 622 8.28 3.97 15.59
N ASP A 623 7.17 4.24 16.26
CA ASP A 623 6.23 5.23 15.74
C ASP A 623 6.96 6.57 15.68
N ILE A 624 6.87 7.23 14.52
CA ILE A 624 7.57 8.48 14.27
C ILE A 624 6.87 9.57 15.10
N GLN A 625 7.23 9.66 16.38
CA GLN A 625 6.81 10.71 17.29
C GLN A 625 7.71 11.92 17.09
N PHE A 626 7.36 12.78 16.14
CA PHE A 626 8.01 14.09 16.09
C PHE A 626 7.39 14.99 17.16
N GLU A 627 8.12 15.18 18.26
CA GLU A 627 7.87 16.24 19.24
C GLU A 627 7.78 17.59 18.51
N GLY A 628 6.59 18.20 18.54
CA GLY A 628 6.35 19.64 18.40
C GLY A 628 7.20 20.41 17.37
N PHE A 629 6.91 20.25 16.07
CA PHE A 629 7.02 21.41 15.19
C PHE A 629 5.70 22.17 15.22
N ASP A 630 5.68 23.19 16.08
CA ASP A 630 4.72 24.28 16.11
C ASP A 630 4.73 24.95 14.73
N LEU A 631 3.94 24.44 13.78
CA LEU A 631 3.67 25.09 12.50
C LEU A 631 2.83 26.35 12.80
N ARG A 632 3.52 27.43 13.14
CA ARG A 632 2.99 28.79 13.10
C ARG A 632 2.94 29.32 11.68
#